data_AF-S4RGB2-F1
#
_entry.id   AF-S4RGB2-F1
#
_cell.length_a   1.000
_cell.length_b   1.000
_cell.length_c   1.000
_cell.angle_alpha   90.00
_cell.angle_beta   90.00
_cell.angle_gamma   90.00
#
_symmetry.space_group_name_H-M   'P 1'
#
loop_
_entity.id
_entity.type
_entity.pdbx_description
1 polymer ?
#
loop_
_entity_poly.entity_id
_entity_poly.type
_entity_poly.pdbx_seq_one_letter_code
_entity_poly.pdbx_strand_id
1 'polypeptide(L)'
;DQWGPWGDWAACSRSCGGGITHRERPCLYLRDDGQPECFGSTRMYRTCNVQACPEGSRPFRNVQCSEFDEVPFEGRTYKWVPYHGGTKRCELNCMPKGENFYFRHALAVIDGTPCELGKSDKCVEGICMLISQEENKGIHYEYFMPAKRNRAQLGYGWSHGSWGSCGKECSGGLPGFQTRTVYCSSAAAAAPADESACLASLGPAPASRQSCSLQPCPQWIIGSWEPCSATCGTGVQTRAVTCGPPAPRGAQLARCSPASTPPARQPCERAACPARSFGWFEGPWGLCSVSCGGGLRKRQALCYNEDFEVMDPRMCGEEGHPTEEEGCNTQPCYLPQEVPSQPNPLGFDSTQHRVYSLQERPERVDQRPERVDQRPERVDCAGSYYGCCPDGRNPAHGHRGEGCPDVSCYQTR
;
A
#
# COMPACT_ATOMS: atom_id res chain seq x y z
N ASP A 1 -8.18 -35.07 -18.11
CA ASP A 1 -6.99 -34.38 -17.56
C ASP A 1 -5.70 -35.17 -17.74
N GLN A 2 -5.28 -35.43 -18.98
CA GLN A 2 -4.03 -36.14 -19.24
C GLN A 2 -2.99 -35.18 -19.78
N TRP A 3 -1.96 -34.92 -18.97
CA TRP A 3 -0.78 -34.19 -19.39
C TRP A 3 0.24 -35.13 -20.02
N GLY A 4 0.95 -34.66 -21.05
CA GLY A 4 2.11 -35.32 -21.59
C GLY A 4 3.34 -35.16 -20.69
N PRO A 5 4.44 -35.86 -21.00
CA PRO A 5 5.69 -35.71 -20.26
C PRO A 5 6.19 -34.27 -20.36
N TRP A 6 6.88 -33.82 -19.30
CA TRP A 6 7.62 -32.57 -19.35
C TRP A 6 8.76 -32.68 -20.37
N GLY A 7 8.86 -31.68 -21.24
CA GLY A 7 10.00 -31.51 -22.13
C GLY A 7 11.26 -31.09 -21.37
N ASP A 8 12.35 -30.95 -22.13
CA ASP A 8 13.62 -30.46 -21.61
C ASP A 8 13.53 -29.00 -21.15
N TRP A 9 14.45 -28.62 -20.27
CA TRP A 9 14.59 -27.24 -19.83
C TRP A 9 15.13 -26.37 -20.95
N ALA A 10 14.45 -25.25 -21.20
CA ALA A 10 14.89 -24.22 -22.12
C ALA A 10 16.20 -23.57 -21.67
N ALA A 11 16.84 -22.82 -22.56
CA ALA A 11 18.01 -22.03 -22.21
C ALA A 11 17.69 -21.06 -21.06
N CYS A 12 18.68 -20.83 -20.19
CA CYS A 12 18.50 -19.88 -19.10
C CYS A 12 18.44 -18.45 -19.65
N SER A 13 17.51 -17.64 -19.14
CA SER A 13 17.36 -16.25 -19.57
C SER A 13 18.55 -15.36 -19.22
N ARG A 14 19.41 -15.77 -18.27
CA ARG A 14 20.60 -15.03 -17.85
C ARG A 14 21.79 -15.95 -17.67
N SER A 15 22.99 -15.44 -17.91
CA SER A 15 24.25 -16.14 -17.64
C SER A 15 24.75 -15.98 -16.19
N CYS A 16 24.23 -15.00 -15.44
CA CYS A 16 24.56 -14.73 -14.05
C CYS A 16 23.44 -13.93 -13.35
N GLY A 17 23.48 -13.85 -12.03
CA GLY A 17 22.62 -13.03 -11.18
C GLY A 17 21.21 -13.59 -10.99
N GLY A 18 21.01 -14.87 -11.27
CA GLY A 18 19.72 -15.57 -11.15
C GLY A 18 18.77 -15.23 -12.29
N GLY A 19 18.87 -15.97 -13.40
CA GLY A 19 17.90 -15.99 -14.50
C GLY A 19 16.80 -17.02 -14.26
N ILE A 20 15.94 -17.18 -15.27
CA ILE A 20 14.83 -18.12 -15.25
C ILE A 20 14.94 -19.02 -16.47
N THR A 21 14.66 -20.29 -16.26
CA THR A 21 14.45 -21.27 -17.34
C THR A 21 13.09 -21.91 -17.12
N HIS A 22 12.49 -22.36 -18.21
CA HIS A 22 11.20 -23.02 -18.20
C HIS A 22 11.26 -24.36 -18.95
N ARG A 23 10.30 -25.23 -18.64
CA ARG A 23 9.99 -26.41 -19.44
C ARG A 23 8.50 -26.48 -19.65
N GLU A 24 8.09 -27.11 -20.74
CA GLU A 24 6.68 -27.19 -21.13
C GLU A 24 6.24 -28.65 -21.21
N ARG A 25 4.94 -28.88 -21.01
CA ARG A 25 4.31 -30.18 -21.25
C ARG A 25 3.06 -30.00 -22.11
N PRO A 26 2.81 -30.85 -23.11
CA PRO A 26 1.61 -30.75 -23.92
C PRO A 26 0.39 -31.28 -23.15
N CYS A 27 -0.78 -30.65 -23.33
CA CYS A 27 -2.05 -31.23 -22.88
C CYS A 27 -2.48 -32.28 -23.92
N LEU A 28 -2.66 -33.53 -23.49
CA LEU A 28 -3.05 -34.64 -24.36
C LEU A 28 -4.56 -34.86 -24.42
N TYR A 29 -5.31 -34.20 -23.53
CA TYR A 29 -6.76 -34.28 -23.49
C TYR A 29 -7.38 -33.08 -24.21
N LEU A 30 -7.95 -33.34 -25.38
CA LEU A 30 -8.70 -32.37 -26.17
C LEU A 30 -10.19 -32.69 -26.04
N ARG A 31 -11.02 -31.65 -25.95
CA ARG A 31 -12.48 -31.73 -26.01
C ARG A 31 -12.94 -32.05 -27.44
N ASP A 32 -14.22 -32.35 -27.59
CA ASP A 32 -14.84 -32.62 -28.90
C ASP A 32 -14.75 -31.43 -29.88
N ASP A 33 -14.58 -30.21 -29.37
CA ASP A 33 -14.35 -28.98 -30.15
C ASP A 33 -12.86 -28.73 -30.48
N GLY A 34 -11.96 -29.63 -30.08
CA GLY A 34 -10.52 -29.55 -30.28
C GLY A 34 -9.78 -28.66 -29.26
N GLN A 35 -10.44 -28.12 -28.24
CA GLN A 35 -9.76 -27.32 -27.21
C GLN A 35 -9.13 -28.19 -26.11
N PRO A 36 -7.92 -27.85 -25.62
CA PRO A 36 -7.28 -28.58 -24.53
C PRO A 36 -7.97 -28.33 -23.18
N GLU A 37 -8.37 -29.40 -22.49
CA GLU A 37 -8.99 -29.36 -21.16
C GLU A 37 -8.10 -30.09 -20.14
N CYS A 38 -7.03 -29.41 -19.73
CA CYS A 38 -6.13 -29.89 -18.69
C CYS A 38 -6.07 -28.89 -17.54
N PHE A 39 -6.30 -29.37 -16.31
CA PHE A 39 -6.14 -28.56 -15.11
C PHE A 39 -4.68 -28.53 -14.65
N GLY A 40 -4.16 -27.33 -14.40
CA GLY A 40 -2.77 -27.08 -14.00
C GLY A 40 -1.99 -26.25 -15.02
N SER A 41 -0.73 -25.93 -14.73
CA SER A 41 0.11 -25.12 -15.63
C SER A 41 0.73 -25.96 -16.76
N THR A 42 0.76 -25.37 -17.96
CA THR A 42 1.46 -25.90 -19.15
C THR A 42 2.97 -25.69 -19.06
N ARG A 43 3.40 -24.62 -18.38
CA ARG A 43 4.80 -24.24 -18.17
C ARG A 43 5.19 -24.40 -16.71
N MET A 44 6.43 -24.81 -16.48
CA MET A 44 7.07 -24.85 -15.17
C MET A 44 8.36 -24.04 -15.23
N TYR A 45 8.55 -23.15 -14.25
CA TYR A 45 9.70 -22.24 -14.17
C TYR A 45 10.64 -22.65 -13.04
N ARG A 46 11.94 -22.38 -13.23
CA ARG A 46 12.94 -22.47 -12.15
C ARG A 46 14.01 -21.40 -12.32
N THR A 47 14.64 -21.03 -11.21
CA THR A 47 15.80 -20.14 -11.23
C THR A 47 17.05 -20.88 -11.71
N CYS A 48 17.84 -20.24 -12.56
CA CYS A 48 19.10 -20.78 -13.10
C CYS A 48 20.20 -19.72 -13.03
N ASN A 49 21.47 -20.14 -13.09
CA ASN A 49 22.63 -19.24 -13.09
C ASN A 49 22.62 -18.21 -11.95
N VAL A 50 22.49 -18.70 -10.71
CA VAL A 50 22.35 -17.89 -9.48
C VAL A 50 23.64 -17.22 -9.00
N GLN A 51 24.79 -17.58 -9.58
CA GLN A 51 26.07 -16.95 -9.27
C GLN A 51 25.99 -15.44 -9.46
N ALA A 52 26.63 -14.67 -8.57
CA ALA A 52 26.70 -13.22 -8.72
C ALA A 52 27.32 -12.86 -10.08
N CYS A 53 26.82 -11.78 -10.67
CA CYS A 53 27.45 -11.23 -11.87
C CYS A 53 28.79 -10.56 -11.51
N PRO A 54 29.74 -10.46 -12.46
CA PRO A 54 31.03 -9.80 -12.26
C PRO A 54 30.89 -8.39 -11.69
N GLU A 55 31.87 -7.95 -10.90
CA GLU A 55 31.87 -6.63 -10.27
C GLU A 55 31.86 -5.51 -11.32
N GLY A 56 30.99 -4.51 -11.14
CA GLY A 56 30.74 -3.46 -12.14
C GLY A 56 29.69 -3.81 -13.21
N SER A 57 29.08 -4.99 -13.15
CA SER A 57 27.95 -5.33 -14.04
C SER A 57 26.74 -4.43 -13.80
N ARG A 58 26.16 -3.91 -14.88
CA ARG A 58 24.94 -3.09 -14.82
C ARG A 58 23.73 -3.95 -14.43
N PRO A 59 22.76 -3.42 -13.68
CA PRO A 59 21.53 -4.14 -13.39
C PRO A 59 20.79 -4.48 -14.69
N PHE A 60 20.17 -5.66 -14.73
CA PHE A 60 19.64 -6.21 -15.98
C PHE A 60 18.51 -5.37 -16.59
N ARG A 61 17.68 -4.72 -15.75
CA ARG A 61 16.65 -3.79 -16.22
C ARG A 61 17.26 -2.54 -16.85
N ASN A 62 18.41 -2.07 -16.35
CA ASN A 62 19.12 -0.94 -16.94
C ASN A 62 19.69 -1.30 -18.31
N VAL A 63 20.18 -2.52 -18.49
CA VAL A 63 20.68 -2.99 -19.80
C VAL A 63 19.55 -2.94 -20.85
N GLN A 64 18.34 -3.40 -20.49
CA GLN A 64 17.16 -3.36 -21.36
C GLN A 64 16.73 -1.93 -21.71
N CYS A 65 16.79 -0.97 -20.76
CA CYS A 65 16.51 0.43 -21.09
C CYS A 65 17.61 1.05 -21.97
N SER A 66 18.89 0.73 -21.73
CA SER A 66 20.00 1.31 -22.50
C SER A 66 20.06 0.88 -23.96
N GLU A 67 19.33 -0.17 -24.35
CA GLU A 67 19.15 -0.56 -25.75
C GLU A 67 18.48 0.55 -26.57
N PHE A 68 17.73 1.44 -25.92
CA PHE A 68 17.05 2.57 -26.55
C PHE A 68 17.84 3.88 -26.53
N ASP A 69 19.07 3.89 -25.98
CA ASP A 69 19.87 5.12 -25.83
C ASP A 69 20.24 5.75 -27.19
N GLU A 70 20.47 4.92 -28.20
CA GLU A 70 20.86 5.33 -29.56
C GLU A 70 19.64 5.51 -30.48
N VAL A 71 18.43 5.26 -29.98
CA VAL A 71 17.18 5.37 -30.74
C VAL A 71 16.58 6.76 -30.53
N PRO A 72 16.40 7.57 -31.60
CA PRO A 72 15.76 8.89 -31.47
C PRO A 72 14.30 8.76 -31.01
N PHE A 73 13.96 9.45 -29.92
CA PHE A 73 12.60 9.62 -29.43
C PHE A 73 12.19 11.08 -29.64
N GLU A 74 11.15 11.31 -30.44
CA GLU A 74 10.71 12.67 -30.84
C GLU A 74 11.84 13.54 -31.43
N GLY A 75 12.76 12.91 -32.18
CA GLY A 75 13.87 13.60 -32.83
C GLY A 75 15.07 13.91 -31.92
N ARG A 76 15.07 13.44 -30.66
CA ARG A 76 16.19 13.57 -29.71
C ARG A 76 16.60 12.21 -29.17
N THR A 77 17.89 12.02 -28.95
CA THR A 77 18.41 10.82 -28.28
C THR A 77 18.50 11.08 -26.78
N TYR A 78 18.06 10.12 -25.98
CA TYR A 78 18.05 10.21 -24.53
C TYR A 78 18.84 9.07 -23.91
N LYS A 79 19.36 9.29 -22.70
CA LYS A 79 19.90 8.19 -21.88
C LYS A 79 18.80 7.66 -20.96
N TRP A 80 18.35 6.45 -21.21
CA TRP A 80 17.21 5.85 -20.54
C TRP A 80 17.63 5.10 -19.27
N VAL A 81 16.89 5.35 -18.19
CA VAL A 81 17.02 4.63 -16.91
C VAL A 81 15.71 3.97 -16.52
N PRO A 82 15.72 2.84 -15.80
CA PRO A 82 14.48 2.18 -15.41
C PRO A 82 13.60 3.03 -14.49
N TYR A 83 12.30 3.04 -14.77
CA TYR A 83 11.28 3.66 -13.92
C TYR A 83 10.47 2.58 -13.20
N HIS A 84 10.49 2.62 -11.86
CA HIS A 84 9.83 1.61 -11.01
C HIS A 84 8.47 2.06 -10.43
N GLY A 85 8.04 3.29 -10.70
CA GLY A 85 6.79 3.85 -10.18
C GLY A 85 5.52 3.45 -10.94
N GLY A 86 5.63 2.63 -11.98
CA GLY A 86 4.50 2.14 -12.76
C GLY A 86 3.62 1.15 -11.98
N THR A 87 2.34 1.06 -12.34
CA THR A 87 1.37 0.14 -11.71
C THR A 87 1.71 -1.33 -11.95
N LYS A 88 2.31 -1.65 -13.11
CA LYS A 88 2.78 -2.99 -13.46
C LYS A 88 4.31 -3.06 -13.41
N ARG A 89 4.83 -3.82 -12.44
CA ARG A 89 6.28 -3.87 -12.16
C ARG A 89 7.10 -4.59 -13.21
N CYS A 90 6.52 -5.50 -13.97
CA CYS A 90 7.23 -6.27 -14.99
C CYS A 90 7.09 -5.67 -16.41
N GLU A 91 6.51 -4.48 -16.54
CA GLU A 91 6.62 -3.70 -17.78
C GLU A 91 7.97 -2.98 -17.85
N LEU A 92 8.50 -2.81 -19.07
CA LEU A 92 9.73 -2.06 -19.29
C LEU A 92 9.40 -0.57 -19.44
N ASN A 93 9.23 0.08 -18.30
CA ASN A 93 9.10 1.53 -18.20
C ASN A 93 10.49 2.15 -18.02
N CYS A 94 10.86 3.07 -18.91
CA CYS A 94 12.13 3.79 -18.85
C CYS A 94 11.88 5.30 -18.84
N MET A 95 12.72 6.03 -18.14
CA MET A 95 12.67 7.48 -17.98
C MET A 95 13.98 8.08 -18.50
N PRO A 96 13.96 9.20 -19.24
CA PRO A 96 15.17 9.89 -19.65
C PRO A 96 15.87 10.51 -18.44
N LYS A 97 17.19 10.37 -18.38
CA LYS A 97 17.98 10.95 -17.29
C LYS A 97 17.88 12.49 -17.29
N GLY A 98 17.26 13.05 -16.26
CA GLY A 98 17.10 14.50 -16.08
C GLY A 98 15.76 15.05 -16.55
N GLU A 99 14.85 14.20 -17.03
CA GLU A 99 13.50 14.58 -17.46
C GLU A 99 12.44 13.99 -16.52
N ASN A 100 11.23 14.55 -16.53
CA ASN A 100 10.14 14.18 -15.62
C ASN A 100 9.05 13.30 -16.25
N PHE A 101 9.38 12.57 -17.33
CA PHE A 101 8.44 11.66 -17.99
C PHE A 101 9.02 10.25 -18.08
N TYR A 102 8.15 9.25 -18.19
CA TYR A 102 8.56 7.88 -18.51
C TYR A 102 7.78 7.39 -19.73
N PHE A 103 8.40 6.48 -20.47
CA PHE A 103 7.81 5.83 -21.62
C PHE A 103 7.91 4.31 -21.48
N ARG A 104 6.87 3.61 -21.94
CA ARG A 104 6.81 2.14 -21.93
C ARG A 104 7.40 1.61 -23.23
N HIS A 105 8.65 1.17 -23.17
CA HIS A 105 9.37 0.63 -24.33
C HIS A 105 8.97 -0.82 -24.65
N ALA A 106 8.56 -1.60 -23.65
CA ALA A 106 8.08 -2.96 -23.86
C ALA A 106 6.97 -3.35 -22.87
N LEU A 107 6.08 -4.25 -23.33
CA LEU A 107 4.97 -4.79 -22.52
C LEU A 107 5.47 -5.71 -21.38
N ALA A 108 6.66 -6.29 -21.52
CA ALA A 108 7.28 -7.12 -20.50
C ALA A 108 8.80 -6.95 -20.54
N VAL A 109 9.42 -6.93 -19.36
CA VAL A 109 10.87 -7.12 -19.21
C VAL A 109 11.23 -8.57 -19.49
N ILE A 110 12.49 -8.82 -19.86
CA ILE A 110 13.00 -10.18 -20.08
C ILE A 110 12.85 -11.02 -18.80
N ASP A 111 12.42 -12.27 -18.96
CA ASP A 111 12.22 -13.18 -17.84
C ASP A 111 13.47 -13.30 -16.95
N GLY A 112 13.26 -13.28 -15.64
CA GLY A 112 14.34 -13.29 -14.65
C GLY A 112 14.88 -11.91 -14.27
N THR A 113 14.37 -10.85 -14.89
CA THR A 113 14.55 -9.48 -14.39
C THR A 113 13.90 -9.36 -13.00
N PRO A 114 14.60 -8.85 -11.98
CA PRO A 114 13.99 -8.57 -10.69
C PRO A 114 12.83 -7.58 -10.82
N CYS A 115 11.75 -7.82 -10.08
CA CYS A 115 10.61 -6.89 -10.08
C CYS A 115 10.96 -5.60 -9.34
N GLU A 116 11.59 -5.74 -8.18
CA GLU A 116 12.08 -4.65 -7.35
C GLU A 116 13.55 -4.89 -6.96
N LEU A 117 14.29 -3.79 -6.77
CA LEU A 117 15.67 -3.85 -6.32
C LEU A 117 15.74 -4.39 -4.88
N GLY A 118 16.55 -5.43 -4.66
CA GLY A 118 16.77 -6.02 -3.34
C GLY A 118 15.76 -7.09 -2.92
N LYS A 119 14.77 -7.41 -3.75
CA LYS A 119 13.83 -8.51 -3.51
C LYS A 119 14.14 -9.75 -4.36
N SER A 120 13.66 -10.92 -3.94
CA SER A 120 13.87 -12.21 -4.61
C SER A 120 12.85 -12.53 -5.71
N ASP A 121 11.85 -11.66 -5.88
CA ASP A 121 10.81 -11.76 -6.87
C ASP A 121 11.33 -11.43 -8.28
N LYS A 122 10.88 -12.20 -9.27
CA LYS A 122 11.35 -12.10 -10.64
C LYS A 122 10.18 -12.04 -11.60
N CYS A 123 10.38 -11.31 -12.69
CA CYS A 123 9.40 -11.22 -13.77
C CYS A 123 9.44 -12.47 -14.64
N VAL A 124 8.25 -13.02 -14.93
CA VAL A 124 8.03 -14.13 -15.85
C VAL A 124 6.73 -13.89 -16.59
N GLU A 125 6.77 -13.90 -17.93
CA GLU A 125 5.60 -13.64 -18.78
C GLU A 125 4.88 -12.32 -18.41
N GLY A 126 5.64 -11.31 -18.00
CA GLY A 126 5.10 -10.00 -17.60
C GLY A 126 4.42 -9.97 -16.22
N ILE A 127 4.51 -11.04 -15.44
CA ILE A 127 3.96 -11.13 -14.08
C ILE A 127 5.11 -11.29 -13.08
N CYS A 128 5.00 -10.60 -11.94
CA CYS A 128 5.98 -10.74 -10.87
C CYS A 128 5.71 -12.01 -10.06
N MET A 129 6.66 -12.94 -10.05
CA MET A 129 6.54 -14.23 -9.37
C MET A 129 7.65 -14.45 -8.35
N LEU A 130 7.28 -15.00 -7.20
CA LEU A 130 8.22 -15.54 -6.23
C LEU A 130 8.55 -16.98 -6.64
N ILE A 131 9.73 -17.18 -7.21
CA ILE A 131 10.18 -18.52 -7.62
C ILE A 131 11.01 -19.09 -6.47
N SER A 132 10.33 -19.86 -5.60
CA SER A 132 11.03 -20.67 -4.60
C SER A 132 11.77 -21.82 -5.29
N GLN A 133 13.00 -22.08 -4.86
CA GLN A 133 13.77 -23.27 -5.26
C GLN A 133 13.32 -24.52 -4.50
N GLU A 134 12.38 -24.39 -3.56
CA GLU A 134 11.81 -25.56 -2.91
C GLU A 134 11.01 -26.36 -3.94
N GLU A 135 11.42 -27.61 -4.11
CA GLU A 135 10.67 -28.60 -4.85
C GLU A 135 9.25 -28.56 -4.33
N ASN A 136 8.29 -28.17 -5.19
CA ASN A 136 6.89 -28.29 -4.86
C ASN A 136 6.64 -29.80 -4.83
N LYS A 137 6.86 -30.41 -3.66
CA LYS A 137 6.51 -31.78 -3.32
C LYS A 137 4.99 -31.80 -3.36
N GLY A 138 4.46 -31.82 -4.60
CA GLY A 138 3.05 -31.88 -4.89
C GLY A 138 2.47 -32.91 -3.94
N ILE A 139 1.43 -32.51 -3.21
CA ILE A 139 0.76 -33.34 -2.22
C ILE A 139 0.47 -34.69 -2.90
N HIS A 140 1.29 -35.69 -2.58
CA HIS A 140 1.17 -37.03 -3.12
C HIS A 140 0.08 -37.70 -2.31
N TYR A 141 -1.10 -37.90 -2.91
CA TYR A 141 -2.06 -38.84 -2.36
C TYR A 141 -1.56 -40.25 -2.71
N GLU A 142 -1.00 -40.97 -1.73
CA GLU A 142 -0.80 -42.40 -1.82
C GLU A 142 -2.10 -43.11 -1.46
N TYR A 143 -2.78 -43.68 -2.44
CA TYR A 143 -3.82 -44.67 -2.20
C TYR A 143 -3.17 -46.06 -2.22
N PHE A 144 -3.21 -46.76 -1.08
CA PHE A 144 -2.82 -48.16 -0.99
C PHE A 144 -3.96 -49.04 -1.53
N MET A 145 -3.77 -49.65 -2.71
CA MET A 145 -4.60 -50.77 -3.12
C MET A 145 -4.19 -52.02 -2.32
N PRO A 146 -5.11 -52.70 -1.61
CA PRO A 146 -4.73 -53.87 -0.85
C PRO A 146 -4.41 -55.02 -1.81
N ALA A 147 -3.15 -55.45 -1.78
CA ALA A 147 -2.71 -56.68 -2.42
C ALA A 147 -3.56 -57.84 -1.89
N LYS A 148 -4.24 -58.53 -2.81
CA LYS A 148 -4.82 -59.85 -2.53
C LYS A 148 -3.70 -60.83 -2.21
N ARG A 149 -3.30 -60.93 -0.94
CA ARG A 149 -2.56 -62.08 -0.41
C ARG A 149 -3.52 -62.98 0.35
N ASN A 150 -3.59 -64.23 -0.08
CA ASN A 150 -4.49 -65.26 0.45
C ASN A 150 -4.31 -65.45 1.96
N ARG A 151 -5.41 -65.37 2.71
CA ARG A 151 -5.56 -65.57 4.17
C ARG A 151 -5.12 -66.96 4.68
N ALA A 152 -4.70 -67.86 3.80
CA ALA A 152 -4.45 -69.27 4.10
C ALA A 152 -2.97 -69.62 4.45
N GLN A 153 -2.02 -68.70 4.30
CA GLN A 153 -0.58 -69.01 4.52
C GLN A 153 0.05 -68.39 5.77
N LEU A 154 -0.54 -67.37 6.39
CA LEU A 154 0.11 -66.61 7.47
C LEU A 154 -0.43 -66.89 8.87
N GLY A 155 -1.47 -67.71 9.04
CA GLY A 155 -1.99 -68.09 10.36
C GLY A 155 -2.54 -66.93 11.21
N TYR A 156 -2.38 -65.68 10.80
CA TYR A 156 -2.83 -64.45 11.46
C TYR A 156 -3.62 -63.60 10.47
N GLY A 157 -4.59 -62.85 10.96
CA GLY A 157 -5.46 -62.00 10.16
C GLY A 157 -6.12 -60.91 10.99
N TRP A 158 -6.24 -59.72 10.44
CA TRP A 158 -7.04 -58.66 11.05
C TRP A 158 -8.52 -59.02 10.98
N SER A 159 -9.18 -58.99 12.14
CA SER A 159 -10.63 -59.16 12.28
C SER A 159 -11.24 -57.90 12.87
N HIS A 160 -12.48 -57.59 12.51
CA HIS A 160 -13.15 -56.37 12.93
C HIS A 160 -14.64 -56.60 13.19
N GLY A 161 -15.19 -55.82 14.13
CA GLY A 161 -16.63 -55.77 14.39
C GLY A 161 -17.40 -54.93 13.37
N SER A 162 -18.72 -54.86 13.54
CA SER A 162 -19.57 -53.89 12.85
C SER A 162 -19.26 -52.46 13.35
N TRP A 163 -19.51 -51.48 12.49
CA TRP A 163 -19.45 -50.08 12.90
C TRP A 163 -20.52 -49.78 13.95
N GLY A 164 -20.14 -49.07 15.00
CA GLY A 164 -21.08 -48.51 15.97
C GLY A 164 -21.91 -47.39 15.35
N SER A 165 -22.92 -46.92 16.08
CA SER A 165 -23.77 -45.82 15.63
C SER A 165 -22.94 -44.57 15.34
N CYS A 166 -23.28 -43.88 14.25
CA CYS A 166 -22.66 -42.60 13.91
C CYS A 166 -22.85 -41.62 15.07
N GLY A 167 -21.76 -41.01 15.55
CA GLY A 167 -21.84 -39.87 16.47
C GLY A 167 -22.62 -38.72 15.83
N LYS A 168 -23.04 -37.73 16.63
CA LYS A 168 -23.86 -36.60 16.14
C LYS A 168 -23.32 -36.01 14.83
N GLU A 169 -24.17 -35.92 13.81
CA GLU A 169 -23.80 -35.69 12.40
C GLU A 169 -22.99 -34.41 12.13
N CYS A 170 -23.22 -33.34 12.91
CA CYS A 170 -22.38 -32.14 12.93
C CYS A 170 -22.40 -31.53 14.34
N SER A 171 -21.37 -31.77 15.16
CA SER A 171 -21.15 -31.03 16.41
C SER A 171 -19.95 -30.09 16.24
N GLY A 172 -20.17 -28.78 16.32
CA GLY A 172 -19.08 -27.79 16.27
C GLY A 172 -18.31 -27.72 14.95
N GLY A 173 -18.91 -28.10 13.82
CA GLY A 173 -18.28 -28.02 12.49
C GLY A 173 -17.38 -29.21 12.10
N LEU A 174 -17.29 -30.24 12.95
CA LEU A 174 -16.59 -31.49 12.63
C LEU A 174 -17.59 -32.59 12.18
N PRO A 175 -17.23 -33.43 11.19
CA PRO A 175 -18.09 -34.52 10.73
C PRO A 175 -18.30 -35.55 11.84
N GLY A 176 -19.45 -36.22 11.82
CA GLY A 176 -19.72 -37.37 12.69
C GLY A 176 -18.73 -38.50 12.40
N PHE A 177 -18.32 -39.22 13.45
CA PHE A 177 -17.48 -40.40 13.33
C PHE A 177 -18.19 -41.61 13.91
N GLN A 178 -17.97 -42.76 13.29
CA GLN A 178 -18.32 -44.07 13.82
C GLN A 178 -17.03 -44.85 14.12
N THR A 179 -17.07 -45.62 15.19
CA THR A 179 -15.95 -46.46 15.63
C THR A 179 -16.31 -47.94 15.51
N ARG A 180 -15.31 -48.78 15.27
CA ARG A 180 -15.45 -50.24 15.30
C ARG A 180 -14.29 -50.85 16.06
N THR A 181 -14.50 -52.05 16.59
CA THR A 181 -13.44 -52.86 17.19
C THR A 181 -12.61 -53.52 16.10
N VAL A 182 -11.29 -53.49 16.25
CA VAL A 182 -10.31 -54.13 15.35
C VAL A 182 -9.33 -54.90 16.23
N TYR A 183 -9.09 -56.16 15.91
CA TYR A 183 -8.20 -57.02 16.68
C TYR A 183 -7.49 -58.04 15.78
N CYS A 184 -6.30 -58.47 16.20
CA CYS A 184 -5.56 -59.52 15.52
C CYS A 184 -6.15 -60.88 15.89
N SER A 185 -6.45 -61.72 14.90
CA SER A 185 -6.96 -63.07 15.08
C SER A 185 -5.96 -64.08 14.53
N SER A 186 -5.79 -65.22 15.20
CA SER A 186 -4.96 -66.32 14.71
C SER A 186 -5.83 -67.52 14.34
N ALA A 187 -5.41 -68.31 13.36
CA ALA A 187 -6.08 -69.56 12.99
C ALA A 187 -5.92 -70.65 14.06
N ALA A 188 -4.98 -70.49 14.99
CA ALA A 188 -4.65 -71.46 16.03
C ALA A 188 -5.38 -71.23 17.36
N ALA A 189 -5.91 -70.03 17.62
CA ALA A 189 -6.55 -69.68 18.88
C ALA A 189 -7.79 -68.81 18.68
N ALA A 190 -8.86 -69.14 19.42
CA ALA A 190 -10.11 -68.38 19.45
C ALA A 190 -9.97 -67.01 20.16
N ALA A 191 -8.93 -66.83 20.97
CA ALA A 191 -8.63 -65.56 21.63
C ALA A 191 -7.88 -64.61 20.67
N PRO A 192 -8.05 -63.27 20.83
CA PRO A 192 -7.27 -62.30 20.07
C PRO A 192 -5.77 -62.53 20.28
N ALA A 193 -5.04 -62.59 19.17
CA ALA A 193 -3.59 -62.72 19.16
C ALA A 193 -2.93 -61.36 19.43
N ASP A 194 -1.64 -61.39 19.75
CA ASP A 194 -0.87 -60.16 19.95
C ASP A 194 -0.87 -59.31 18.68
N GLU A 195 -1.09 -58.00 18.85
CA GLU A 195 -1.24 -57.02 17.78
C GLU A 195 0.04 -56.92 16.94
N SER A 196 1.20 -57.09 17.59
CA SER A 196 2.53 -57.06 16.97
C SER A 196 2.71 -58.14 15.89
N ALA A 197 2.09 -59.31 16.04
CA ALA A 197 2.18 -60.42 15.09
C ALA A 197 1.46 -60.12 13.77
N CYS A 198 0.29 -59.46 13.85
CA CYS A 198 -0.41 -58.98 12.66
C CYS A 198 0.30 -57.77 12.04
N LEU A 199 0.86 -56.86 12.84
CA LEU A 199 1.59 -55.70 12.34
C LEU A 199 2.81 -56.12 11.50
N ALA A 200 3.60 -57.07 12.01
CA ALA A 200 4.81 -57.56 11.35
C ALA A 200 4.51 -58.37 10.07
N SER A 201 3.39 -59.10 10.04
CA SER A 201 3.06 -60.03 8.95
C SER A 201 2.15 -59.44 7.87
N LEU A 202 1.27 -58.50 8.24
CA LEU A 202 0.19 -57.97 7.39
C LEU A 202 0.19 -56.45 7.29
N GLY A 203 1.01 -55.75 8.08
CA GLY A 203 1.03 -54.30 8.14
C GLY A 203 -0.04 -53.71 9.07
N PRO A 204 -0.31 -52.39 8.97
CA PRO A 204 -1.13 -51.66 9.94
C PRO A 204 -2.56 -52.18 10.00
N ALA A 205 -3.14 -52.10 11.20
CA ALA A 205 -4.53 -52.46 11.43
C ALA A 205 -5.47 -51.62 10.55
N PRO A 206 -6.58 -52.21 10.05
CA PRO A 206 -7.57 -51.46 9.30
C PRO A 206 -8.19 -50.38 10.20
N ALA A 207 -8.66 -49.27 9.60
CA ALA A 207 -9.15 -48.13 10.35
C ALA A 207 -10.23 -48.51 11.37
N SER A 208 -10.04 -48.13 12.64
CA SER A 208 -10.99 -48.32 13.74
C SER A 208 -11.97 -47.16 13.88
N ARG A 209 -11.75 -46.07 13.13
CA ARG A 209 -12.58 -44.86 13.08
C ARG A 209 -12.80 -44.44 11.63
N GLN A 210 -14.05 -44.17 11.24
CA GLN A 210 -14.36 -43.61 9.93
C GLN A 210 -15.40 -42.48 10.04
N SER A 211 -15.33 -41.52 9.12
CA SER A 211 -16.32 -40.45 8.98
C SER A 211 -17.62 -41.03 8.43
N CYS A 212 -18.77 -40.67 9.03
CA CYS A 212 -20.09 -41.05 8.55
C CYS A 212 -20.82 -39.91 7.80
N SER A 213 -20.37 -38.66 7.93
CA SER A 213 -20.95 -37.52 7.21
C SER A 213 -20.36 -37.41 5.78
N LEU A 214 -21.13 -37.80 4.76
CA LEU A 214 -20.76 -37.69 3.34
C LEU A 214 -20.99 -36.27 2.76
N GLN A 215 -21.64 -35.38 3.50
CA GLN A 215 -21.83 -33.98 3.10
C GLN A 215 -21.01 -33.03 3.99
N PRO A 216 -20.39 -31.99 3.40
CA PRO A 216 -19.66 -30.99 4.16
C PRO A 216 -20.62 -30.27 5.10
N CYS A 217 -20.31 -30.29 6.40
CA CYS A 217 -21.09 -29.57 7.41
C CYS A 217 -21.08 -28.05 7.11
N PRO A 218 -22.15 -27.33 7.45
CA PRO A 218 -22.19 -25.88 7.31
C PRO A 218 -21.10 -25.24 8.17
N GLN A 219 -20.26 -24.42 7.56
CA GLN A 219 -19.17 -23.71 8.21
C GLN A 219 -19.43 -22.20 8.24
N TRP A 220 -18.84 -21.52 9.23
CA TRP A 220 -18.83 -20.06 9.26
C TRP A 220 -17.93 -19.54 8.15
N ILE A 221 -18.53 -18.82 7.21
CA ILE A 221 -17.83 -18.06 6.17
C ILE A 221 -17.52 -16.69 6.78
N ILE A 222 -16.23 -16.39 6.86
CA ILE A 222 -15.71 -15.16 7.48
C ILE A 222 -15.18 -14.28 6.36
N GLY A 223 -15.81 -13.13 6.14
CA GLY A 223 -15.33 -12.10 5.22
C GLY A 223 -14.12 -11.35 5.76
N SER A 224 -13.45 -10.60 4.88
CA SER A 224 -12.40 -9.65 5.27
C SER A 224 -12.96 -8.55 6.16
N TRP A 225 -12.13 -8.01 7.05
CA TRP A 225 -12.45 -6.80 7.80
C TRP A 225 -12.57 -5.61 6.85
N GLU A 226 -13.65 -4.86 7.00
CA GLU A 226 -13.80 -3.55 6.37
C GLU A 226 -12.77 -2.57 6.95
N PRO A 227 -12.50 -1.45 6.26
CA PRO A 227 -11.67 -0.38 6.82
C PRO A 227 -12.15 0.04 8.21
N CYS A 228 -11.21 0.40 9.08
CA CYS A 228 -11.53 0.87 10.43
C CYS A 228 -12.45 2.08 10.34
N SER A 229 -13.53 2.09 11.15
CA SER A 229 -14.50 3.19 11.18
C SER A 229 -13.86 4.55 11.49
N ALA A 230 -12.70 4.54 12.17
CA ALA A 230 -11.92 5.73 12.47
C ALA A 230 -10.72 5.85 11.50
N THR A 231 -10.35 7.09 11.16
CA THR A 231 -9.15 7.41 10.37
C THR A 231 -7.91 7.57 11.25
N CYS A 232 -8.09 7.87 12.53
CA CYS A 232 -7.07 7.95 13.58
C CYS A 232 -7.68 7.57 14.94
N GLY A 233 -6.86 7.24 15.94
CA GLY A 233 -7.34 6.86 17.27
C GLY A 233 -8.05 5.50 17.30
N THR A 234 -9.03 5.35 18.19
CA THR A 234 -9.78 4.10 18.38
C THR A 234 -11.01 4.05 17.49
N GLY A 235 -11.25 2.91 16.84
CA GLY A 235 -12.41 2.67 16.01
C GLY A 235 -12.91 1.23 16.10
N VAL A 236 -13.87 0.88 15.26
CA VAL A 236 -14.41 -0.48 15.15
C VAL A 236 -14.35 -0.92 13.69
N GLN A 237 -13.86 -2.13 13.45
CA GLN A 237 -13.98 -2.79 12.15
C GLN A 237 -15.12 -3.78 12.18
N THR A 238 -15.87 -3.82 11.07
CA THR A 238 -16.94 -4.78 10.81
C THR A 238 -16.49 -5.78 9.75
N ARG A 239 -16.97 -7.02 9.85
CA ARG A 239 -16.81 -8.03 8.80
C ARG A 239 -18.09 -8.82 8.63
N ALA A 240 -18.31 -9.32 7.42
CA ALA A 240 -19.39 -10.26 7.16
C ALA A 240 -19.09 -11.62 7.81
N VAL A 241 -20.04 -12.15 8.58
CA VAL A 241 -19.99 -13.50 9.14
C VAL A 241 -21.29 -14.20 8.74
N THR A 242 -21.21 -15.11 7.78
CA THR A 242 -22.38 -15.81 7.24
C THR A 242 -22.21 -17.31 7.40
N CYS A 243 -23.31 -18.02 7.66
CA CYS A 243 -23.31 -19.48 7.70
C CYS A 243 -23.82 -20.01 6.36
N GLY A 244 -23.04 -20.84 5.67
CA GLY A 244 -23.40 -21.34 4.34
C GLY A 244 -23.03 -22.81 4.12
N PRO A 245 -23.91 -23.62 3.50
CA PRO A 245 -23.56 -24.94 2.96
C PRO A 245 -23.32 -24.91 1.44
N PRO A 246 -22.76 -25.96 0.82
CA PRO A 246 -23.15 -26.37 -0.52
C PRO A 246 -24.11 -27.55 -0.41
N ALA A 247 -25.42 -27.31 -0.42
CA ALA A 247 -26.36 -28.34 -0.85
C ALA A 247 -27.66 -27.73 -1.41
N PRO A 248 -28.29 -28.37 -2.40
CA PRO A 248 -29.36 -27.80 -3.19
C PRO A 248 -30.67 -27.70 -2.41
N ARG A 249 -31.57 -26.89 -2.96
CA ARG A 249 -32.93 -26.58 -2.47
C ARG A 249 -33.64 -27.80 -1.85
N GLY A 250 -34.10 -27.63 -0.62
CA GLY A 250 -35.22 -28.42 -0.07
C GLY A 250 -35.01 -29.18 1.24
N ALA A 251 -33.80 -29.20 1.83
CA ALA A 251 -33.59 -29.80 3.15
C ALA A 251 -33.45 -28.73 4.25
N GLN A 252 -34.10 -28.96 5.40
CA GLN A 252 -34.05 -28.11 6.59
C GLN A 252 -32.58 -27.91 7.00
N LEU A 253 -32.02 -26.72 6.77
CA LEU A 253 -30.60 -26.44 7.00
C LEU A 253 -30.22 -26.65 8.47
N ALA A 254 -29.27 -27.55 8.73
CA ALA A 254 -28.45 -27.46 9.92
C ALA A 254 -27.81 -26.05 9.96
N ARG A 255 -28.10 -25.28 11.00
CA ARG A 255 -27.55 -23.93 11.19
C ARG A 255 -26.24 -24.03 11.98
N CYS A 256 -25.26 -23.21 11.63
CA CYS A 256 -24.03 -23.07 12.42
C CYS A 256 -24.39 -22.71 13.86
N SER A 257 -23.71 -23.31 14.84
CA SER A 257 -24.07 -23.15 16.26
C SER A 257 -23.80 -21.72 16.75
N PRO A 258 -24.75 -21.02 17.40
CA PRO A 258 -24.58 -19.65 17.89
C PRO A 258 -23.40 -19.49 18.87
N ALA A 259 -23.12 -20.53 19.66
CA ALA A 259 -21.99 -20.56 20.61
C ALA A 259 -20.61 -20.50 19.93
N SER A 260 -20.53 -20.84 18.65
CA SER A 260 -19.30 -20.80 17.85
C SER A 260 -19.22 -19.60 16.91
N THR A 261 -20.13 -18.62 17.04
CA THR A 261 -20.21 -17.47 16.13
C THR A 261 -18.93 -16.62 16.24
N PRO A 262 -18.17 -16.44 15.15
CA PRO A 262 -17.03 -15.54 15.14
C PRO A 262 -17.45 -14.08 15.39
N PRO A 263 -16.61 -13.23 16.02
CA PRO A 263 -16.94 -11.83 16.23
C PRO A 263 -17.08 -11.12 14.88
N ALA A 264 -18.21 -10.45 14.65
CA ALA A 264 -18.45 -9.62 13.47
C ALA A 264 -17.95 -8.18 13.65
N ARG A 265 -17.53 -7.82 14.87
CA ARG A 265 -17.01 -6.51 15.24
C ARG A 265 -15.75 -6.68 16.08
N GLN A 266 -14.74 -5.88 15.82
CA GLN A 266 -13.55 -5.82 16.66
C GLN A 266 -13.05 -4.38 16.82
N PRO A 267 -12.41 -4.03 17.95
CA PRO A 267 -11.74 -2.75 18.08
C PRO A 267 -10.54 -2.70 17.12
N CYS A 268 -10.33 -1.54 16.52
CA CYS A 268 -9.13 -1.20 15.75
C CYS A 268 -8.46 0.02 16.37
N GLU A 269 -7.14 -0.02 16.44
CA GLU A 269 -6.32 1.11 16.87
C GLU A 269 -5.54 1.61 15.65
N ARG A 270 -5.73 2.87 15.31
CA ARG A 270 -4.92 3.57 14.32
C ARG A 270 -3.95 4.50 15.04
N ALA A 271 -3.03 5.10 14.28
CA ALA A 271 -2.15 6.14 14.80
C ALA A 271 -2.96 7.12 15.66
N ALA A 272 -2.43 7.48 16.83
CA ALA A 272 -3.04 8.48 17.69
C ALA A 272 -3.40 9.67 16.82
N CYS A 273 -4.65 10.16 16.93
CA CYS A 273 -5.03 11.35 16.21
C CYS A 273 -3.99 12.43 16.54
N PRO A 274 -3.33 13.02 15.52
CA PRO A 274 -2.33 14.03 15.77
C PRO A 274 -2.97 15.09 16.66
N ALA A 275 -2.35 15.34 17.81
CA ALA A 275 -2.82 16.32 18.76
C ALA A 275 -2.88 17.67 18.04
N ARG A 276 -4.11 18.15 17.76
CA ARG A 276 -4.44 19.44 17.15
C ARG A 276 -3.54 19.82 15.96
N SER A 277 -3.76 19.17 14.82
CA SER A 277 -3.14 19.51 13.52
C SER A 277 -3.94 20.51 12.69
N PHE A 278 -4.95 21.14 13.32
CA PHE A 278 -5.80 22.13 12.68
C PHE A 278 -5.80 23.42 13.50
N GLY A 279 -5.54 24.54 12.85
CA GLY A 279 -5.46 25.87 13.48
C GLY A 279 -6.42 26.85 12.82
N TRP A 280 -6.88 27.83 13.59
CA TRP A 280 -7.57 28.99 13.02
C TRP A 280 -6.56 29.99 12.48
N PHE A 281 -6.72 30.34 11.21
CA PHE A 281 -6.01 31.44 10.58
C PHE A 281 -6.81 32.73 10.78
N GLU A 282 -6.16 33.72 11.38
CA GLU A 282 -6.71 35.04 11.62
C GLU A 282 -6.25 36.00 10.50
N GLY A 283 -7.13 36.27 9.54
CA GLY A 283 -6.85 37.18 8.44
C GLY A 283 -6.79 38.66 8.88
N PRO A 284 -6.20 39.54 8.05
CA PRO A 284 -6.18 40.97 8.33
C PRO A 284 -7.60 41.56 8.29
N TRP A 285 -7.83 42.62 9.05
CA TRP A 285 -9.07 43.38 9.00
C TRP A 285 -9.22 44.13 7.67
N GLY A 286 -10.41 44.07 7.10
CA GLY A 286 -10.83 44.94 6.00
C GLY A 286 -11.02 46.40 6.45
N LEU A 287 -11.35 47.25 5.48
CA LEU A 287 -11.65 48.67 5.74
C LEU A 287 -12.90 48.81 6.63
N CYS A 288 -12.91 49.86 7.44
CA CYS A 288 -14.06 50.19 8.28
C CYS A 288 -15.21 50.73 7.42
N SER A 289 -16.44 50.36 7.78
CA SER A 289 -17.66 50.77 7.08
C SER A 289 -17.90 52.29 7.07
N VAL A 290 -17.38 53.02 8.06
CA VAL A 290 -17.43 54.48 8.15
C VAL A 290 -16.09 55.02 8.62
N SER A 291 -15.76 56.25 8.25
CA SER A 291 -14.49 56.87 8.67
C SER A 291 -14.55 57.55 10.04
N CYS A 292 -15.72 57.63 10.68
CA CYS A 292 -15.94 58.17 12.03
C CYS A 292 -17.37 57.77 12.51
N GLY A 293 -17.66 57.93 13.80
CA GLY A 293 -19.00 57.74 14.37
C GLY A 293 -19.33 56.31 14.78
N GLY A 294 -18.36 55.39 14.72
CA GLY A 294 -18.53 53.97 15.03
C GLY A 294 -19.01 53.17 13.82
N GLY A 295 -18.07 52.46 13.19
CA GLY A 295 -18.32 51.52 12.09
C GLY A 295 -18.02 50.09 12.46
N LEU A 296 -18.21 49.20 11.50
CA LEU A 296 -17.86 47.79 11.60
C LEU A 296 -16.83 47.46 10.51
N ARG A 297 -15.83 46.67 10.87
CA ARG A 297 -14.87 46.06 9.92
C ARG A 297 -14.96 44.55 10.04
N LYS A 298 -14.69 43.88 8.91
CA LYS A 298 -14.75 42.41 8.82
C LYS A 298 -13.38 41.84 8.47
N ARG A 299 -13.08 40.63 8.95
CA ARG A 299 -11.91 39.84 8.56
C ARG A 299 -12.33 38.41 8.22
N GLN A 300 -11.43 37.64 7.63
CA GLN A 300 -11.66 36.23 7.31
C GLN A 300 -11.05 35.34 8.40
N ALA A 301 -11.83 34.37 8.90
CA ALA A 301 -11.34 33.28 9.74
C ALA A 301 -11.37 31.97 8.94
N LEU A 302 -10.21 31.34 8.74
CA LEU A 302 -10.12 30.10 7.95
C LEU A 302 -9.51 28.98 8.78
N CYS A 303 -10.12 27.80 8.76
CA CYS A 303 -9.54 26.61 9.36
C CYS A 303 -8.53 26.00 8.38
N TYR A 304 -7.32 25.68 8.83
CA TYR A 304 -6.28 25.07 7.99
C TYR A 304 -5.64 23.86 8.64
N ASN A 305 -5.08 22.96 7.82
CA ASN A 305 -4.27 21.81 8.26
C ASN A 305 -2.76 22.12 8.25
N GLU A 306 -1.92 21.20 8.73
CA GLU A 306 -0.44 21.33 8.73
C GLU A 306 0.17 21.62 7.34
N ASP A 307 -0.52 21.29 6.25
CA ASP A 307 -0.11 21.54 4.87
C ASP A 307 -0.63 22.89 4.31
N PHE A 308 -1.20 23.74 5.16
CA PHE A 308 -1.84 25.04 4.84
C PHE A 308 -3.02 24.97 3.87
N GLU A 309 -3.68 23.82 3.77
CA GLU A 309 -4.90 23.67 3.00
C GLU A 309 -6.11 24.13 3.82
N VAL A 310 -7.03 24.87 3.18
CA VAL A 310 -8.26 25.34 3.83
C VAL A 310 -9.21 24.17 4.02
N MET A 311 -9.55 23.90 5.28
CA MET A 311 -10.44 22.82 5.71
C MET A 311 -11.81 23.35 6.11
N ASP A 312 -12.76 22.43 6.29
CA ASP A 312 -14.08 22.76 6.83
C ASP A 312 -13.94 23.37 8.25
N PRO A 313 -14.60 24.50 8.55
CA PRO A 313 -14.55 25.19 9.85
C PRO A 313 -14.80 24.29 11.07
N ARG A 314 -15.61 23.23 10.92
CA ARG A 314 -15.95 22.29 11.99
C ARG A 314 -14.74 21.49 12.50
N MET A 315 -13.66 21.43 11.71
CA MET A 315 -12.45 20.66 12.03
C MET A 315 -11.56 21.37 13.06
N CYS A 316 -11.60 22.70 13.13
CA CYS A 316 -10.84 23.51 14.09
C CYS A 316 -11.61 23.71 15.42
N GLY A 317 -12.93 23.49 15.41
CA GLY A 317 -13.80 23.69 16.57
C GLY A 317 -14.03 25.16 16.92
N GLU A 318 -15.06 25.44 17.71
CA GLU A 318 -15.41 26.81 18.14
C GLU A 318 -14.40 27.40 19.13
N GLU A 319 -13.62 26.55 19.80
CA GLU A 319 -12.65 26.96 20.81
C GLU A 319 -11.41 27.56 20.11
N GLY A 320 -11.31 28.89 20.13
CA GLY A 320 -10.24 29.63 19.45
C GLY A 320 -10.63 30.22 18.10
N HIS A 321 -11.90 30.15 17.70
CA HIS A 321 -12.41 30.83 16.51
C HIS A 321 -12.30 32.37 16.68
N PRO A 322 -11.54 33.06 15.81
CA PRO A 322 -11.39 34.51 15.92
C PRO A 322 -12.66 35.23 15.49
N THR A 323 -12.99 36.34 16.15
CA THR A 323 -14.17 37.15 15.81
C THR A 323 -14.04 37.74 14.41
N GLU A 324 -15.00 37.54 13.53
CA GLU A 324 -14.92 38.02 12.15
C GLU A 324 -15.43 39.46 11.95
N GLU A 325 -16.00 40.07 13.00
CA GLU A 325 -16.54 41.42 12.98
C GLU A 325 -16.14 42.19 14.25
N GLU A 326 -15.72 43.44 14.09
CA GLU A 326 -15.32 44.33 15.19
C GLU A 326 -15.74 45.77 14.91
N GLY A 327 -16.05 46.52 15.98
CA GLY A 327 -16.24 47.96 15.94
C GLY A 327 -14.95 48.71 15.62
N CYS A 328 -15.03 49.71 14.75
CA CYS A 328 -13.90 50.53 14.33
C CYS A 328 -14.31 52.02 14.24
N ASN A 329 -13.32 52.91 14.21
CA ASN A 329 -13.52 54.35 14.03
C ASN A 329 -14.57 55.00 14.98
N THR A 330 -14.38 54.82 16.29
CA THR A 330 -15.28 55.32 17.36
C THR A 330 -15.18 56.82 17.65
N GLN A 331 -14.28 57.53 16.96
CA GLN A 331 -14.16 58.99 17.07
C GLN A 331 -15.42 59.69 16.55
N PRO A 332 -15.84 60.82 17.16
CA PRO A 332 -16.99 61.59 16.69
C PRO A 332 -16.73 62.18 15.29
N CYS A 333 -17.78 62.25 14.48
CA CYS A 333 -17.72 62.94 13.19
C CYS A 333 -17.90 64.45 13.35
N TYR A 334 -17.06 65.23 12.68
CA TYR A 334 -17.20 66.70 12.64
C TYR A 334 -18.36 67.15 11.72
N LEU A 335 -18.74 66.33 10.73
CA LEU A 335 -19.84 66.55 9.78
C LEU A 335 -20.54 65.21 9.46
N PRO A 336 -21.82 65.20 9.05
CA PRO A 336 -22.53 63.99 8.62
C PRO A 336 -21.85 63.31 7.43
N GLN A 337 -21.70 61.98 7.47
CA GLN A 337 -21.11 61.19 6.38
C GLN A 337 -22.17 60.93 5.30
N GLU A 338 -21.97 61.48 4.08
CA GLU A 338 -22.93 61.36 2.97
C GLU A 338 -22.62 60.20 1.98
N VAL A 339 -21.47 59.52 2.12
CA VAL A 339 -21.07 58.41 1.22
C VAL A 339 -20.45 57.23 2.00
N PRO A 340 -20.96 55.99 1.82
CA PRO A 340 -20.31 54.78 2.32
C PRO A 340 -18.99 54.52 1.60
N SER A 341 -17.96 54.04 2.32
CA SER A 341 -16.70 53.59 1.73
C SER A 341 -16.94 52.39 0.80
N GLN A 342 -17.05 52.63 -0.52
CA GLN A 342 -17.19 51.53 -1.49
C GLN A 342 -15.85 50.86 -1.78
N PRO A 343 -15.80 49.52 -1.89
CA PRO A 343 -14.58 48.80 -2.21
C PRO A 343 -14.14 49.03 -3.66
N ASN A 344 -12.83 49.09 -3.87
CA ASN A 344 -12.23 49.04 -5.20
C ASN A 344 -12.48 47.65 -5.83
N PRO A 345 -13.17 47.53 -6.98
CA PRO A 345 -13.48 46.24 -7.61
C PRO A 345 -12.26 45.45 -8.09
N LEU A 346 -11.06 46.06 -8.11
CA LEU A 346 -9.82 45.44 -8.57
C LEU A 346 -8.89 45.01 -7.42
N GLY A 347 -9.31 45.16 -6.16
CA GLY A 347 -8.48 44.88 -4.99
C GLY A 347 -8.53 43.45 -4.45
N PHE A 348 -9.33 42.56 -5.04
CA PHE A 348 -9.43 41.17 -4.59
C PHE A 348 -9.69 40.22 -5.77
N ASP A 349 -8.64 39.98 -6.56
CA ASP A 349 -8.59 38.83 -7.46
C ASP A 349 -8.14 37.61 -6.66
N SER A 350 -9.06 36.67 -6.44
CA SER A 350 -8.85 35.44 -5.68
C SER A 350 -8.03 34.37 -6.42
N THR A 351 -7.51 34.66 -7.61
CA THR A 351 -6.76 33.67 -8.43
C THR A 351 -5.23 33.72 -8.32
N GLN A 352 -4.65 34.62 -7.52
CA GLN A 352 -3.18 34.82 -7.49
C GLN A 352 -2.44 34.46 -6.18
N HIS A 353 -3.03 33.72 -5.24
CA HIS A 353 -2.29 33.24 -4.07
C HIS A 353 -1.39 32.04 -4.40
N ARG A 354 -0.15 32.31 -4.81
CA ARG A 354 0.98 31.39 -4.58
C ARG A 354 1.47 31.59 -3.15
N VAL A 355 1.33 30.57 -2.32
CA VAL A 355 1.96 30.49 -1.00
C VAL A 355 3.48 30.42 -1.22
N TYR A 356 4.23 31.44 -0.77
CA TYR A 356 5.67 31.29 -0.59
C TYR A 356 5.90 30.48 0.68
N SER A 357 6.55 29.32 0.52
CA SER A 357 7.05 28.49 1.62
C SER A 357 8.10 29.28 2.41
N LEU A 358 7.87 29.47 3.71
CA LEU A 358 8.90 29.83 4.67
C LEU A 358 9.21 28.60 5.52
N GLN A 359 10.08 27.72 5.04
CA GLN A 359 10.80 26.83 5.95
C GLN A 359 12.18 26.42 5.42
N GLU A 360 13.14 27.32 5.54
CA GLU A 360 14.49 26.93 5.93
C GLU A 360 14.91 27.83 7.11
N ARG A 361 14.69 27.34 8.34
CA ARG A 361 15.50 27.77 9.48
C ARG A 361 16.70 26.83 9.54
N PRO A 362 17.94 27.31 9.35
CA PRO A 362 19.10 26.59 9.82
C PRO A 362 19.26 26.82 11.33
N GLU A 363 19.57 25.74 12.02
CA GLU A 363 19.86 25.67 13.44
C GLU A 363 21.00 26.62 13.85
N ARG A 364 20.94 27.11 15.10
CA ARG A 364 22.11 27.71 15.75
C ARG A 364 23.17 26.63 15.93
N VAL A 365 24.23 26.70 15.14
CA VAL A 365 25.54 26.18 15.54
C VAL A 365 26.47 27.38 15.72
N ASP A 366 26.93 27.48 16.96
CA ASP A 366 27.89 28.43 17.48
C ASP A 366 29.21 28.33 16.72
N GLN A 367 29.46 29.23 15.77
CA GLN A 367 30.80 29.47 15.24
C GLN A 367 30.98 30.96 14.97
N ARG A 368 31.76 31.61 15.83
CA ARG A 368 32.49 32.85 15.50
C ARG A 368 33.21 32.67 14.17
N PRO A 369 33.11 33.63 13.25
CA PRO A 369 34.14 33.83 12.26
C PRO A 369 34.88 35.14 12.52
N GLU A 370 36.15 35.07 12.16
CA GLU A 370 37.18 36.05 12.36
C GLU A 370 36.94 37.34 11.57
N ARG A 371 37.61 38.39 12.04
CA ARG A 371 37.71 39.68 11.37
C ARG A 371 38.22 39.49 9.94
N VAL A 372 37.45 39.94 8.96
CA VAL A 372 37.99 40.35 7.68
C VAL A 372 37.69 41.84 7.49
N ASP A 373 38.79 42.58 7.44
CA ASP A 373 38.90 44.02 7.25
C ASP A 373 38.49 44.40 5.83
N GLN A 374 37.39 45.14 5.67
CA GLN A 374 37.13 45.91 4.45
C GLN A 374 36.52 47.28 4.80
N ARG A 375 37.25 48.32 4.41
CA ARG A 375 36.88 49.74 4.50
C ARG A 375 35.63 50.05 3.65
N PRO A 376 34.86 51.10 3.99
CA PRO A 376 33.60 51.40 3.32
C PRO A 376 33.82 52.22 2.03
N GLU A 377 33.22 51.76 0.92
CA GLU A 377 32.99 52.60 -0.25
C GLU A 377 31.86 53.61 0.02
N ARG A 378 32.08 54.84 -0.46
CA ARG A 378 31.17 55.98 -0.34
C ARG A 378 29.79 55.67 -0.91
N VAL A 379 28.75 55.77 -0.09
CA VAL A 379 27.35 55.81 -0.54
C VAL A 379 27.04 57.25 -0.96
N ASP A 380 26.66 57.45 -2.22
CA ASP A 380 26.33 58.76 -2.78
C ASP A 380 24.85 59.09 -2.56
N CYS A 381 24.58 60.23 -1.91
CA CYS A 381 23.29 60.61 -1.33
C CYS A 381 22.39 61.43 -2.26
N ALA A 382 22.85 61.77 -3.46
CA ALA A 382 22.22 62.77 -4.32
C ALA A 382 20.86 62.37 -4.93
N GLY A 383 20.44 61.11 -4.79
CA GLY A 383 19.24 60.56 -5.42
C GLY A 383 17.96 60.54 -4.57
N SER A 384 18.00 60.95 -3.30
CA SER A 384 16.80 60.93 -2.46
C SER A 384 15.86 62.09 -2.81
N TYR A 385 14.56 61.80 -2.96
CA TYR A 385 13.63 62.73 -3.63
C TYR A 385 13.30 63.95 -2.76
N TYR A 386 13.15 63.80 -1.43
CA TYR A 386 12.83 64.91 -0.50
C TYR A 386 13.24 64.71 0.98
N GLY A 387 14.19 63.81 1.31
CA GLY A 387 14.60 63.63 2.71
C GLY A 387 15.38 62.35 3.02
N CYS A 388 16.57 62.56 3.57
CA CYS A 388 17.54 61.60 4.13
C CYS A 388 18.19 60.58 3.17
N CYS A 389 19.48 60.30 3.42
CA CYS A 389 20.19 59.21 2.74
C CYS A 389 19.65 57.85 3.23
N PRO A 390 19.88 56.75 2.48
CA PRO A 390 19.45 55.40 2.87
C PRO A 390 19.98 54.91 4.23
N ASP A 391 21.00 55.59 4.77
CA ASP A 391 21.56 55.36 6.10
C ASP A 391 20.70 55.92 7.25
N GLY A 392 19.66 56.72 6.96
CA GLY A 392 18.75 57.32 7.92
C GLY A 392 19.40 58.33 8.87
N ARG A 393 20.64 58.77 8.59
CA ARG A 393 21.42 59.65 9.48
C ARG A 393 21.88 60.93 8.79
N ASN A 394 22.21 60.85 7.50
CA ASN A 394 22.74 61.99 6.78
C ASN A 394 21.64 62.79 6.05
N PRO A 395 21.66 64.13 6.11
CA PRO A 395 20.70 64.97 5.40
C PRO A 395 20.95 64.94 3.90
N ALA A 396 19.89 64.80 3.11
CA ALA A 396 19.93 64.79 1.65
C ALA A 396 19.20 66.03 1.11
N HIS A 397 19.74 66.66 0.06
CA HIS A 397 19.27 67.95 -0.47
C HIS A 397 18.31 67.83 -1.65
N GLY A 398 17.78 66.63 -1.93
CA GLY A 398 16.91 66.42 -3.09
C GLY A 398 17.64 66.55 -4.43
N HIS A 399 17.02 66.08 -5.51
CA HIS A 399 17.56 66.15 -6.88
C HIS A 399 17.77 67.61 -7.39
N ARG A 400 17.33 68.64 -6.65
CA ARG A 400 17.40 70.06 -7.07
C ARG A 400 17.90 71.03 -6.00
N GLY A 401 18.50 70.54 -4.90
CA GLY A 401 18.98 71.39 -3.80
C GLY A 401 17.88 71.89 -2.85
N GLU A 402 16.62 71.50 -3.09
CA GLU A 402 15.48 71.84 -2.25
C GLU A 402 15.25 70.75 -1.20
N GLY A 403 16.03 70.79 -0.12
CA GLY A 403 15.79 70.05 1.13
C GLY A 403 15.31 71.00 2.23
N CYS A 404 14.52 70.50 3.19
CA CYS A 404 14.07 71.34 4.30
C CYS A 404 15.26 71.74 5.21
N PRO A 405 15.51 73.03 5.46
CA PRO A 405 16.67 73.47 6.24
C PRO A 405 16.56 73.17 7.75
N ASP A 406 15.35 72.93 8.27
CA ASP A 406 15.08 72.95 9.73
C ASP A 406 14.22 71.77 10.28
N VAL A 407 14.22 70.59 9.64
CA VAL A 407 13.55 69.40 10.21
C VAL A 407 14.48 68.19 10.29
N SER A 408 14.43 67.49 11.43
CA SER A 408 15.26 66.31 11.68
C SER A 408 14.86 65.15 10.75
N CYS A 409 15.85 64.34 10.35
CA CYS A 409 15.69 63.24 9.39
C CYS A 409 14.60 62.21 9.74
N TYR A 410 14.15 62.17 11.00
CA TYR A 410 13.09 61.25 11.46
C TYR A 410 11.67 61.73 11.15
N GLN A 411 11.49 63.01 10.83
CA GLN A 411 10.17 63.63 10.66
C GLN A 411 9.69 63.70 9.20
N THR A 412 10.55 63.39 8.23
CA THR A 412 10.27 63.48 6.79
C THR A 412 10.18 62.13 6.07
N ARG A 413 10.01 61.03 6.83
CA ARG A 413 9.97 59.66 6.30
C ARG A 413 8.61 59.25 5.76
#